data_AF-A0A6I6AEN3-F1
#
_entry.id   AF-A0A6I6AEN3-F1
#
_cell.length_a   1.000
_cell.length_b   1.000
_cell.length_c   1.000
_cell.angle_alpha   90.00
_cell.angle_beta   90.00
_cell.angle_gamma   90.00
#
_symmetry.space_group_name_H-M   'P 1'
#
loop_
_entity.id
_entity.type
_entity.pdbx_description
1 polymer ?
#
loop_
_entity_poly.entity_id
_entity_poly.type
_entity_poly.pdbx_seq_one_letter_code
_entity_poly.pdbx_strand_id
1 'polypeptide(L)'
;MGFETVEVFEYIKSLREANQPVPIFPSRTSNALIVKTVADKSRASMAGLQKNDLIHIVNGSHLRAPGAGDKKLSRITSQDELKLGVIRREENRWNRISIVLPAISDEMALRLKLRKTPGLDSELLPVVKVSHRESPATIFAPDNFQLYFTETNSRPAQLHLRMAQLLPGKTVGGTFIIATEQGQTAFVPEGGFDRDHKPSIFRRSNSPEWEPIQVELQLLLTEEGQRKIKEEFRVAEEAYEREFKDFKFDEKRTDKAYQERNKERLKQIAAMERINAELMRVEQNHQRLLRRQEQLANPASISGRNSRQLTEQSRKAIRALYTGLTPEQQEIVRKSVVSHRTPAFLNEAGLLQLEETGFAEWEIKLKRASQGWKWYDAPVNPQQLKLLRDIISSDNVTVHHARVPGQKFTVSAAQREQMKIVLDVFFEQGGKVQ
;
A
#
# COMPACT_ATOMS: atom_id res chain seq x y z
N MET A 1 22.46 5.41 6.54
CA MET A 1 22.34 4.70 7.83
C MET A 1 20.90 4.34 8.20
N GLY A 2 19.92 5.19 7.89
CA GLY A 2 18.49 4.86 8.06
C GLY A 2 17.91 5.22 9.41
N PHE A 3 18.49 6.20 10.09
CA PHE A 3 17.95 6.79 11.30
C PHE A 3 18.34 8.28 11.35
N GLU A 4 17.54 9.07 12.05
CA GLU A 4 17.85 10.47 12.35
C GLU A 4 18.05 10.65 13.85
N THR A 5 18.91 11.59 14.20
CA THR A 5 19.20 11.93 15.60
C THR A 5 18.92 13.39 15.89
N VAL A 6 18.69 13.67 17.17
CA VAL A 6 18.65 15.02 17.73
C VAL A 6 19.45 15.02 19.03
N GLU A 7 20.14 16.11 19.34
CA GLU A 7 20.82 16.22 20.63
C GLU A 7 19.81 16.24 21.78
N VAL A 8 20.17 15.65 22.93
CA VAL A 8 19.31 15.64 24.13
C VAL A 8 18.90 17.06 24.53
N PHE A 9 19.82 18.02 24.43
CA PHE A 9 19.55 19.41 24.74
C PHE A 9 18.43 20.00 23.87
N GLU A 10 18.53 19.85 22.54
CA GLU A 10 17.51 20.33 21.59
C GLU A 10 16.18 19.57 21.75
N TYR A 11 16.23 18.27 22.04
CA TYR A 11 15.03 17.50 22.33
C TYR A 11 14.30 18.00 23.59
N ILE A 12 15.01 18.23 24.69
CA ILE A 12 14.44 18.81 25.91
C ILE A 12 13.82 20.18 25.64
N LYS A 13 14.49 21.02 24.85
CA LYS A 13 13.97 22.32 24.44
C LYS A 13 12.65 22.16 23.68
N SER A 14 12.59 21.26 22.69
CA SER A 14 11.36 21.02 21.92
C SER A 14 10.18 20.52 22.78
N LEU A 15 10.44 19.66 23.78
CA LEU A 15 9.40 19.20 24.71
C LEU A 15 8.85 20.32 25.59
N ARG A 16 9.73 21.22 26.07
CA ARG A 16 9.32 22.38 26.86
C ARG A 16 8.49 23.36 26.05
N GLU A 17 8.89 23.65 24.81
CA GLU A 17 8.14 24.50 23.89
C GLU A 17 6.75 23.91 23.56
N ALA A 18 6.64 22.58 23.50
CA ALA A 18 5.38 21.87 23.29
C ALA A 18 4.56 21.62 24.58
N ASN A 19 4.97 22.14 25.74
CA ASN A 19 4.37 21.87 27.05
C ASN A 19 4.21 20.38 27.39
N GLN A 20 5.18 19.55 26.99
CA GLN A 20 5.21 18.11 27.24
C GLN A 20 6.12 17.76 28.42
N PRO A 21 5.84 16.66 29.16
CA PRO A 21 6.65 16.24 30.29
C PRO A 21 8.06 15.83 29.85
N VAL A 22 9.08 16.38 30.50
CA VAL A 22 10.49 16.07 30.21
C VAL A 22 10.91 14.82 31.00
N PRO A 23 11.39 13.75 30.33
CA PRO A 23 11.85 12.56 31.03
C PRO A 23 13.16 12.84 31.80
N ILE A 24 13.36 12.14 32.91
CA ILE A 24 14.62 12.18 33.66
C ILE A 24 15.65 11.31 32.93
N PHE A 25 16.60 11.98 32.29
CA PHE A 25 17.70 11.32 31.58
C PHE A 25 18.76 10.78 32.55
N PRO A 26 19.46 9.68 32.19
CA PRO A 26 20.61 9.20 32.96
C PRO A 26 21.69 10.27 33.14
N SER A 27 22.49 10.13 34.19
CA SER A 27 23.60 11.06 34.42
C SER A 27 24.63 11.01 33.26
N ARG A 28 25.25 12.16 32.97
CA ARG A 28 26.28 12.33 31.93
C ARG A 28 25.82 12.05 30.49
N THR A 29 24.53 12.25 30.19
CA THR A 29 23.99 12.11 28.82
C THR A 29 23.51 13.43 28.21
N SER A 30 23.95 14.58 28.72
CA SER A 30 23.53 15.90 28.19
C SER A 30 23.92 16.11 26.73
N ASN A 31 25.05 15.53 26.30
CA ASN A 31 25.59 15.62 24.94
C ASN A 31 25.34 14.33 24.14
N ALA A 32 24.46 13.45 24.63
CA ALA A 32 24.05 12.26 23.92
C ALA A 32 23.09 12.62 22.78
N LEU A 33 22.91 11.67 21.86
CA LEU A 33 21.96 11.76 20.76
C LEU A 33 20.72 10.92 21.07
N ILE A 34 19.54 11.46 20.78
CA ILE A 34 18.27 10.74 20.81
C ILE A 34 17.93 10.34 19.38
N VAL A 35 17.62 9.06 19.17
CA VAL A 35 17.11 8.57 17.89
C VAL A 35 15.68 9.08 17.69
N LYS A 36 15.51 10.00 16.75
CA LYS A 36 14.22 10.64 16.44
C LYS A 36 13.34 9.73 15.59
N THR A 37 13.93 9.12 14.58
CA THR A 37 13.28 8.22 13.63
C THR A 37 14.23 7.09 13.27
N VAL A 38 13.67 5.91 13.02
CA VAL A 38 14.38 4.78 12.41
C VAL A 38 13.55 4.34 11.24
N ALA A 39 14.12 4.33 10.04
CA ALA A 39 13.43 3.88 8.85
C ALA A 39 13.23 2.36 8.90
N ASP A 40 12.01 1.89 8.64
CA ASP A 40 11.68 0.46 8.62
C ASP A 40 12.56 -0.32 7.64
N LYS A 41 13.00 -1.52 8.00
CA LYS A 41 13.90 -2.35 7.16
C LYS A 41 15.16 -1.61 6.71
N SER A 42 15.62 -0.62 7.46
CA SER A 42 16.93 0.01 7.26
C SER A 42 18.03 -0.76 7.99
N ARG A 43 19.29 -0.45 7.69
CA ARG A 43 20.45 -0.99 8.42
C ARG A 43 20.33 -0.80 9.94
N ALA A 44 19.81 0.35 10.38
CA ALA A 44 19.59 0.64 11.80
C ALA A 44 18.43 -0.16 12.41
N SER A 45 17.30 -0.26 11.71
CA SER A 45 16.15 -1.07 12.14
C SER A 45 16.54 -2.56 12.24
N MET A 46 17.27 -3.08 11.25
CA MET A 46 17.75 -4.47 11.24
C MET A 46 18.77 -4.75 12.36
N ALA A 47 19.55 -3.75 12.77
CA ALA A 47 20.44 -3.83 13.93
C ALA A 47 19.72 -3.71 15.28
N GLY A 48 18.40 -3.46 15.27
CA GLY A 48 17.59 -3.34 16.48
C GLY A 48 17.61 -1.95 17.12
N LEU A 49 18.07 -0.90 16.43
CA LEU A 49 17.94 0.48 16.88
C LEU A 49 16.48 0.91 16.85
N GLN A 50 16.02 1.59 17.90
CA GLN A 50 14.63 2.00 18.07
C GLN A 50 14.52 3.52 18.27
N LYS A 51 13.33 4.04 17.98
CA LYS A 51 12.99 5.43 18.29
C LYS A 51 13.12 5.66 19.80
N ASN A 52 13.60 6.85 20.18
CA ASN A 52 13.90 7.28 21.55
C ASN A 52 15.08 6.57 22.23
N ASP A 53 15.83 5.73 21.50
CA ASP A 53 17.11 5.24 21.99
C ASP A 53 18.09 6.39 22.22
N LEU A 54 18.82 6.32 23.33
CA LEU A 54 19.80 7.33 23.73
C LEU A 54 21.22 6.84 23.41
N ILE A 55 21.82 7.36 22.35
CA ILE A 55 23.18 7.03 21.92
C ILE A 55 24.17 7.91 22.69
N HIS A 56 25.02 7.28 23.51
CA HIS A 56 26.02 7.98 24.33
C HIS A 56 27.47 7.60 23.99
N ILE A 57 27.66 6.55 23.18
CA ILE A 57 28.95 6.09 22.67
C ILE A 57 28.81 5.81 21.18
N VAL A 58 29.78 6.27 20.38
CA VAL A 58 29.91 5.97 18.96
C VAL A 58 31.32 5.44 18.69
N ASN A 59 31.43 4.22 18.16
CA ASN A 59 32.68 3.50 17.90
C ASN A 59 33.65 3.55 19.10
N GLY A 60 33.14 3.20 20.29
CA GLY A 60 33.91 3.19 21.55
C GLY A 60 34.18 4.57 22.16
N SER A 61 33.85 5.67 21.47
CA SER A 61 34.06 7.03 21.97
C SER A 61 32.81 7.62 22.62
N HIS A 62 32.92 8.10 23.86
CA HIS A 62 31.84 8.84 24.53
C HIS A 62 31.57 10.20 23.87
N LEU A 63 30.30 10.58 23.77
CA LEU A 63 29.87 11.90 23.30
C LEU A 63 29.97 12.92 24.44
N ARG A 64 31.17 13.47 24.66
CA ARG A 64 31.45 14.39 25.78
C ARG A 64 31.29 15.87 25.46
N ALA A 65 31.30 16.26 24.18
CA ALA A 65 31.19 17.65 23.76
C ALA A 65 29.91 17.88 22.92
N PRO A 66 29.33 19.09 22.94
CA PRO A 66 28.25 19.46 22.03
C PRO A 66 28.66 19.26 20.56
N GLY A 67 27.75 18.75 19.73
CA GLY A 67 27.98 18.42 18.32
C GLY A 67 28.93 17.25 18.08
N ALA A 68 29.45 16.58 19.11
CA ALA A 68 30.38 15.46 18.93
C ALA A 68 29.72 14.26 18.26
N GLY A 69 28.42 14.05 18.51
CA GLY A 69 27.62 13.01 17.88
C GLY A 69 27.54 13.20 16.37
N ASP A 70 27.04 14.36 15.93
CA ASP A 70 26.88 14.69 14.51
C ASP A 70 28.20 14.67 13.75
N LYS A 71 29.28 15.22 14.34
CA LYS A 71 30.63 15.19 13.76
C LYS A 71 31.16 13.76 13.56
N LYS A 72 30.79 12.83 14.44
CA LYS A 72 31.20 11.43 14.31
C LYS A 72 30.34 10.72 13.28
N LEU A 73 29.01 10.86 13.35
CA LEU A 73 28.09 10.20 12.43
C LEU A 73 28.25 10.67 10.98
N SER A 74 28.59 11.95 10.74
CA SER A 74 28.79 12.48 9.38
C SER A 74 29.97 11.88 8.62
N ARG A 75 30.92 11.25 9.34
CA ARG A 75 32.09 10.58 8.74
C ARG A 75 31.87 9.09 8.47
N ILE A 76 30.77 8.53 8.97
CA ILE A 76 30.48 7.10 8.87
C ILE A 76 29.69 6.84 7.60
N THR A 77 30.19 5.94 6.77
CA THR A 77 29.57 5.52 5.52
C THR A 77 28.81 4.20 5.67
N SER A 78 28.16 3.74 4.59
CA SER A 78 27.57 2.39 4.53
C SER A 78 28.60 1.28 4.69
N GLN A 79 29.83 1.51 4.25
CA GLN A 79 30.93 0.54 4.24
C GLN A 79 31.62 0.39 5.61
N ASP A 80 31.43 1.35 6.50
CA ASP A 80 32.00 1.30 7.84
C ASP A 80 31.09 0.52 8.79
N GLU A 81 31.66 -0.31 9.66
CA GLU A 81 30.94 -0.84 10.82
C GLU A 81 30.68 0.28 11.84
N LEU A 82 29.45 0.34 12.38
CA LEU A 82 29.06 1.33 13.37
C LEU A 82 28.64 0.64 14.67
N LYS A 83 29.41 0.85 15.73
CA LYS A 83 29.12 0.36 17.08
C LYS A 83 28.56 1.50 17.93
N LEU A 84 27.34 1.32 18.42
CA LEU A 84 26.64 2.27 19.26
C LEU A 84 26.52 1.71 20.68
N GLY A 85 26.90 2.53 21.67
CA GLY A 85 26.48 2.32 23.04
C GLY A 85 25.18 3.07 23.26
N VAL A 86 24.11 2.33 23.52
CA VAL A 86 22.74 2.84 23.61
C VAL A 86 22.20 2.63 25.02
N ILE A 87 21.43 3.60 25.49
CA ILE A 87 20.64 3.50 26.71
C ILE A 87 19.16 3.51 26.29
N ARG A 88 18.47 2.39 26.49
CA ARG A 88 17.06 2.21 26.13
C ARG A 88 16.20 2.29 27.38
N ARG A 89 15.05 2.96 27.27
CA ARG A 89 14.06 3.00 28.35
C ARG A 89 13.13 1.79 28.21
N GLU A 90 13.09 0.97 29.25
CA GLU A 90 12.16 -0.16 29.36
C GLU A 90 11.33 0.05 30.62
N GLU A 91 10.04 0.33 30.42
CA GLU A 91 9.08 0.67 31.49
C GLU A 91 9.61 1.80 32.39
N ASN A 92 10.19 1.43 33.54
CA ASN A 92 10.68 2.33 34.58
C ASN A 92 12.20 2.29 34.77
N ARG A 93 12.96 1.63 33.87
CA ARG A 93 14.43 1.52 33.99
C ARG A 93 15.14 1.87 32.69
N TRP A 94 16.41 2.25 32.84
CA TRP A 94 17.32 2.55 31.74
C TRP A 94 18.31 1.41 31.58
N ASN A 95 18.23 0.69 30.47
CA ASN A 95 19.07 -0.46 30.17
C ASN A 95 20.15 -0.08 29.15
N ARG A 96 21.39 -0.47 29.43
CA ARG A 96 22.52 -0.27 28.52
C ARG A 96 22.61 -1.45 27.57
N ILE A 97 22.54 -1.16 26.29
CA ILE A 97 22.65 -2.15 25.21
C ILE A 97 23.73 -1.70 24.22
N SER A 98 24.37 -2.67 23.57
CA SER A 98 25.27 -2.40 22.46
C SER A 98 24.58 -2.78 21.16
N ILE A 99 24.54 -1.83 20.23
CA ILE A 99 23.94 -2.02 18.92
C ILE A 99 25.05 -1.92 17.88
N VAL A 100 25.21 -2.96 17.07
CA VAL A 100 26.21 -3.01 16.00
C VAL A 100 25.50 -3.01 14.67
N LEU A 101 25.74 -1.99 13.87
CA LEU A 101 25.33 -1.95 12.48
C LEU A 101 26.51 -2.51 11.67
N PRO A 102 26.37 -3.67 11.01
CA PRO A 102 27.46 -4.26 10.22
C PRO A 102 27.72 -3.47 8.95
N ALA A 103 28.97 -3.42 8.48
CA ALA A 103 29.32 -2.85 7.17
C ALA A 103 28.53 -3.50 6.04
N ILE A 104 28.12 -2.72 5.04
CA ILE A 104 27.40 -3.22 3.86
C ILE A 104 28.04 -2.66 2.58
N SER A 105 27.94 -3.41 1.48
CA SER A 105 28.35 -2.93 0.16
C SER A 105 27.49 -1.75 -0.30
N ASP A 106 28.00 -0.97 -1.24
CA ASP A 106 27.27 0.16 -1.82
C ASP A 106 26.00 -0.30 -2.54
N GLU A 107 26.07 -1.44 -3.24
CA GLU A 107 24.93 -2.11 -3.87
C GLU A 107 23.80 -2.38 -2.86
N MET A 108 24.15 -2.96 -1.71
CA MET A 108 23.17 -3.21 -0.65
C MET A 108 22.65 -1.90 -0.05
N ALA A 109 23.52 -0.89 0.10
CA ALA A 109 23.12 0.41 0.59
C ALA A 109 22.09 1.09 -0.33
N LEU A 110 22.26 0.99 -1.66
CA LEU A 110 21.29 1.47 -2.64
C LEU A 110 19.98 0.68 -2.57
N ARG A 111 20.04 -0.65 -2.48
CA ARG A 111 18.84 -1.50 -2.33
C ARG A 111 18.03 -1.18 -1.07
N LEU A 112 18.69 -0.82 0.03
CA LEU A 112 18.03 -0.39 1.26
C LEU A 112 17.32 0.97 1.13
N LYS A 113 17.60 1.77 0.08
CA LYS A 113 16.83 2.98 -0.22
C LYS A 113 15.55 2.69 -1.01
N LEU A 114 15.33 1.46 -1.44
CA LEU A 114 14.15 1.05 -2.20
C LEU A 114 13.05 0.49 -1.29
N ARG A 115 11.80 0.68 -1.73
CA ARG A 115 10.58 0.08 -1.19
C ARG A 115 10.06 -0.90 -2.22
N LYS A 116 9.67 -2.08 -1.74
CA LYS A 116 9.00 -3.12 -2.52
C LYS A 116 7.53 -3.16 -2.12
N THR A 117 6.64 -2.93 -3.08
CA THR A 117 5.19 -2.96 -2.87
C THR A 117 4.60 -4.05 -3.77
N PRO A 118 3.91 -5.05 -3.20
CA PRO A 118 3.22 -6.04 -4.01
C PRO A 118 2.06 -5.38 -4.77
N GLY A 119 1.79 -5.86 -5.98
CA GLY A 119 0.68 -5.36 -6.78
C GLY A 119 0.42 -6.24 -7.99
N LEU A 120 -0.38 -5.71 -8.90
CA LEU A 120 -0.70 -6.33 -10.18
C LEU A 120 -0.16 -5.45 -11.31
N ASP A 121 0.29 -6.08 -12.40
CA ASP A 121 0.58 -5.39 -13.65
C ASP A 121 -0.66 -5.23 -14.54
N SER A 122 -0.47 -4.70 -15.74
CA SER A 122 -1.54 -4.56 -16.74
C SER A 122 -2.13 -5.89 -17.18
N GLU A 123 -1.38 -7.00 -17.09
CA GLU A 123 -1.87 -8.35 -17.39
C GLU A 123 -2.50 -9.04 -16.16
N LEU A 124 -2.62 -8.32 -15.04
CA LEU A 124 -3.16 -8.82 -13.78
C LEU A 124 -2.33 -9.98 -13.21
N LEU A 125 -1.03 -9.98 -13.48
CA LEU A 125 -0.07 -10.90 -12.90
C LEU A 125 0.55 -10.29 -11.65
N PRO A 126 0.92 -11.13 -10.65
CA PRO A 126 1.61 -10.66 -9.47
C PRO A 126 2.94 -10.04 -9.84
N VAL A 127 3.12 -8.78 -9.44
CA VAL A 127 4.38 -8.07 -9.59
C VAL A 127 4.78 -7.40 -8.29
N VAL A 128 6.08 -7.22 -8.10
CA VAL A 128 6.60 -6.37 -7.03
C VAL A 128 7.05 -5.06 -7.65
N LYS A 129 6.37 -3.97 -7.32
CA LYS A 129 6.76 -2.62 -7.72
C LYS A 129 7.89 -2.17 -6.81
N VAL A 130 9.04 -1.86 -7.40
CA VAL A 130 10.23 -1.39 -6.70
C VAL A 130 10.44 0.08 -7.04
N SER A 131 10.32 0.93 -6.02
CA SER A 131 10.51 2.38 -6.12
C SER A 131 11.37 2.90 -4.99
N HIS A 132 11.82 4.15 -5.05
CA HIS A 132 12.54 4.74 -3.92
C HIS A 132 11.63 4.87 -2.68
N ARG A 133 12.18 4.84 -1.46
CA ARG A 133 11.37 4.92 -0.23
C ARG A 133 10.69 6.26 -0.03
N GLU A 134 11.39 7.33 -0.38
CA GLU A 134 10.91 8.70 -0.28
C GLU A 134 9.99 9.10 -1.46
N SER A 135 9.91 8.24 -2.48
CA SER A 135 8.99 8.42 -3.59
C SER A 135 7.53 8.25 -3.12
N PRO A 136 6.59 9.07 -3.62
CA PRO A 136 5.16 8.92 -3.30
C PRO A 136 4.65 7.50 -3.51
N ALA A 137 3.91 6.97 -2.52
CA ALA A 137 3.33 5.62 -2.58
C ALA A 137 2.27 5.49 -3.68
N THR A 138 1.48 6.55 -3.86
CA THR A 138 0.49 6.67 -4.93
C THR A 138 1.05 7.42 -6.14
N ILE A 139 0.44 7.19 -7.30
CA ILE A 139 0.67 8.03 -8.47
C ILE A 139 0.10 9.44 -8.28
N PHE A 140 -0.99 9.60 -7.54
CA PHE A 140 -1.72 10.86 -7.41
C PHE A 140 -1.16 11.74 -6.30
N ALA A 141 0.12 12.08 -6.42
CA ALA A 141 0.80 13.04 -5.55
C ALA A 141 1.11 14.33 -6.33
N PRO A 142 1.09 15.50 -5.66
CA PRO A 142 1.46 16.76 -6.31
C PRO A 142 2.88 16.67 -6.88
N ASP A 143 3.07 17.21 -8.08
CA ASP A 143 4.36 17.31 -8.76
C ASP A 143 5.13 15.97 -8.81
N ASN A 144 4.38 14.87 -8.99
CA ASN A 144 4.96 13.54 -8.99
C ASN A 144 5.74 13.31 -10.28
N PHE A 145 7.01 12.96 -10.13
CA PHE A 145 7.91 12.59 -11.22
C PHE A 145 8.91 11.56 -10.69
N GLN A 146 8.71 10.30 -11.04
CA GLN A 146 9.45 9.19 -10.43
C GLN A 146 9.62 8.00 -11.38
N LEU A 147 10.67 7.21 -11.14
CA LEU A 147 10.86 5.89 -11.74
C LEU A 147 10.49 4.79 -10.76
N TYR A 148 9.99 3.69 -11.29
CA TYR A 148 9.89 2.42 -10.59
C TYR A 148 10.13 1.29 -11.59
N PHE A 149 10.47 0.10 -11.11
CA PHE A 149 10.48 -1.08 -11.96
C PHE A 149 9.65 -2.20 -11.34
N THR A 150 9.17 -3.10 -12.18
CA THR A 150 8.41 -4.27 -11.76
C THR A 150 9.33 -5.50 -11.76
N GLU A 151 9.39 -6.21 -10.64
CA GLU A 151 10.04 -7.51 -10.54
C GLU A 151 8.97 -8.60 -10.61
N THR A 152 9.22 -9.65 -11.41
CA THR A 152 8.40 -10.86 -11.44
C THR A 152 9.31 -12.09 -11.45
N ASN A 153 8.81 -13.24 -10.99
CA ASN A 153 9.59 -14.48 -11.00
C ASN A 153 9.78 -15.09 -12.40
N SER A 154 9.01 -14.63 -13.40
CA SER A 154 8.88 -15.29 -14.71
C SER A 154 9.15 -14.40 -15.90
N ARG A 155 9.32 -13.08 -15.72
CA ARG A 155 9.56 -12.10 -16.78
C ARG A 155 10.71 -11.17 -16.38
N PRO A 156 11.48 -10.66 -17.36
CA PRO A 156 12.49 -9.65 -17.07
C PRO A 156 11.86 -8.43 -16.42
N ALA A 157 12.61 -7.78 -15.54
CA ALA A 157 12.14 -6.56 -14.89
C ALA A 157 11.87 -5.47 -15.94
N GLN A 158 10.78 -4.74 -15.77
CA GLN A 158 10.40 -3.66 -16.67
C GLN A 158 10.50 -2.32 -15.95
N LEU A 159 11.18 -1.35 -16.54
CA LEU A 159 11.31 0.01 -16.01
C LEU A 159 10.11 0.85 -16.46
N HIS A 160 9.52 1.61 -15.54
CA HIS A 160 8.37 2.48 -15.78
C HIS A 160 8.66 3.92 -15.37
N LEU A 161 8.13 4.87 -16.14
CA LEU A 161 8.10 6.28 -15.79
C LEU A 161 6.69 6.65 -15.33
N ARG A 162 6.64 7.33 -14.18
CA ARG A 162 5.40 7.82 -13.60
C ARG A 162 5.44 9.31 -13.39
N MET A 163 4.39 9.98 -13.84
CA MET A 163 4.19 11.42 -13.65
C MET A 163 2.75 11.69 -13.24
N ALA A 164 2.54 12.69 -12.38
CA ALA A 164 1.20 13.18 -12.12
C ALA A 164 1.19 14.65 -11.72
N GLN A 165 0.10 15.33 -12.08
CA GLN A 165 -0.13 16.72 -11.76
C GLN A 165 -1.62 16.96 -11.52
N LEU A 166 -1.95 17.71 -10.47
CA LEU A 166 -3.30 18.19 -10.22
C LEU A 166 -3.49 19.52 -10.95
N LEU A 167 -4.45 19.59 -11.88
CA LEU A 167 -4.73 20.80 -12.65
C LEU A 167 -6.11 21.36 -12.27
N PRO A 168 -6.27 22.69 -12.15
CA PRO A 168 -7.57 23.29 -11.91
C PRO A 168 -8.49 23.13 -13.13
N GLY A 169 -9.75 22.85 -12.85
CA GLY A 169 -10.80 22.74 -13.86
C GLY A 169 -10.86 21.38 -14.57
N LYS A 170 -11.86 21.22 -15.44
CA LYS A 170 -12.07 20.01 -16.26
C LYS A 170 -11.10 20.00 -17.46
N THR A 171 -9.80 20.12 -17.22
CA THR A 171 -8.82 19.80 -18.27
C THR A 171 -9.04 18.32 -18.64
N VAL A 172 -9.14 17.98 -19.93
CA VAL A 172 -9.43 16.61 -20.41
C VAL A 172 -8.21 16.09 -21.13
N GLY A 173 -7.74 14.90 -20.73
CA GLY A 173 -6.61 14.18 -21.31
C GLY A 173 -5.31 14.98 -21.47
N GLY A 174 -4.27 14.33 -21.96
CA GLY A 174 -3.16 15.05 -22.58
C GLY A 174 -1.76 14.56 -22.25
N THR A 175 -0.88 15.10 -23.08
CA THR A 175 0.55 14.86 -23.14
C THR A 175 1.27 15.63 -22.02
N PHE A 176 2.21 14.98 -21.35
CA PHE A 176 3.17 15.67 -20.49
C PHE A 176 4.34 16.15 -21.34
N ILE A 177 4.74 17.39 -21.17
CA ILE A 177 5.91 17.96 -21.82
C ILE A 177 7.00 18.11 -20.76
N ILE A 178 8.15 17.50 -21.02
CA ILE A 178 9.36 17.68 -20.23
C ILE A 178 10.28 18.61 -21.00
N ALA A 179 10.64 19.73 -20.38
CA ALA A 179 11.59 20.68 -20.91
C ALA A 179 12.91 20.58 -20.13
N THR A 180 13.99 20.41 -20.89
CA THR A 180 15.37 20.41 -20.44
C THR A 180 16.14 21.50 -21.20
N GLU A 181 17.39 21.75 -20.84
CA GLU A 181 18.27 22.66 -21.58
C GLU A 181 18.49 22.22 -23.04
N GLN A 182 18.36 20.93 -23.32
CA GLN A 182 18.58 20.34 -24.65
C GLN A 182 17.32 20.37 -25.53
N GLY A 183 16.16 20.72 -24.97
CA GLY A 183 14.90 20.79 -25.71
C GLY A 183 13.69 20.25 -24.94
N GLN A 184 12.57 20.15 -25.64
CA GLN A 184 11.30 19.68 -25.10
C GLN A 184 10.90 18.34 -25.70
N THR A 185 10.42 17.42 -24.87
CA THR A 185 9.90 16.12 -25.31
C THR A 185 8.49 15.88 -24.80
N ALA A 186 7.64 15.39 -25.69
CA ALA A 186 6.25 15.05 -25.44
C ALA A 186 6.09 13.58 -25.03
N PHE A 187 5.44 13.34 -23.89
CA PHE A 187 5.07 12.03 -23.38
C PHE A 187 3.56 11.86 -23.49
N VAL A 188 3.15 11.04 -24.45
CA VAL A 188 1.75 10.77 -24.74
C VAL A 188 1.33 9.52 -23.96
N PRO A 189 0.29 9.59 -23.11
CA PRO A 189 -0.23 8.39 -22.45
C PRO A 189 -0.82 7.41 -23.48
N GLU A 190 -0.37 6.15 -23.45
CA GLU A 190 -0.97 5.10 -24.28
C GLU A 190 -2.39 4.78 -23.79
N GLY A 191 -3.36 4.72 -24.71
CA GLY A 191 -4.71 4.25 -24.40
C GLY A 191 -5.54 5.19 -23.54
N GLY A 192 -5.47 6.49 -23.84
CA GLY A 192 -6.11 7.56 -23.07
C GLY A 192 -7.50 7.23 -22.50
N PHE A 193 -7.73 7.68 -21.26
CA PHE A 193 -9.04 8.00 -20.67
C PHE A 193 -9.83 9.06 -21.49
N ASP A 194 -9.48 9.22 -22.76
CA ASP A 194 -9.60 10.41 -23.60
C ASP A 194 -10.71 10.28 -24.66
N ARG A 195 -11.47 9.18 -24.64
CA ARG A 195 -12.74 9.12 -25.38
C ARG A 195 -13.85 9.63 -24.50
N ASP A 196 -14.15 10.93 -24.55
CA ASP A 196 -15.45 11.54 -24.22
C ASP A 196 -16.31 10.73 -23.24
N HIS A 197 -15.73 10.32 -22.11
CA HIS A 197 -16.48 9.67 -21.06
C HIS A 197 -17.13 10.82 -20.31
N LYS A 198 -18.23 11.32 -20.87
CA LYS A 198 -19.29 11.85 -20.03
C LYS A 198 -19.50 10.76 -18.98
N PRO A 199 -19.26 11.03 -17.68
CA PRO A 199 -19.62 10.08 -16.65
C PRO A 199 -21.13 10.00 -16.70
N SER A 200 -21.67 9.13 -17.57
CA SER A 200 -23.07 8.82 -17.54
C SER A 200 -23.23 8.07 -16.24
N ILE A 201 -23.74 8.78 -15.25
CA ILE A 201 -24.20 8.28 -13.96
C ILE A 201 -25.19 7.09 -14.15
N PHE A 202 -25.63 6.87 -15.39
CA PHE A 202 -26.54 5.82 -15.85
C PHE A 202 -25.91 4.65 -16.65
N ARG A 203 -24.63 4.70 -17.07
CA ARG A 203 -23.96 3.47 -17.55
C ARG A 203 -23.25 2.86 -16.37
N ARG A 204 -23.77 1.72 -15.89
CA ARG A 204 -23.00 0.78 -15.07
C ARG A 204 -21.66 0.58 -15.77
N SER A 205 -20.61 1.19 -15.25
CA SER A 205 -19.27 1.11 -15.82
C SER A 205 -18.73 -0.27 -15.49
N ASN A 206 -19.12 -1.27 -16.26
CA ASN A 206 -18.43 -2.55 -16.25
C ASN A 206 -17.06 -2.28 -16.89
N SER A 207 -16.07 -1.90 -16.08
CA SER A 207 -14.69 -1.88 -16.52
C SER A 207 -14.30 -3.32 -16.85
N PRO A 208 -14.00 -3.63 -18.12
CA PRO A 208 -13.74 -5.00 -18.54
C PRO A 208 -12.56 -5.66 -17.81
N GLU A 209 -11.61 -4.83 -17.35
CA GLU A 209 -10.38 -5.26 -16.70
C GLU A 209 -10.57 -5.47 -15.18
N TRP A 210 -11.50 -4.74 -14.56
CA TRP A 210 -11.77 -4.84 -13.12
C TRP A 210 -12.76 -5.95 -12.78
N GLU A 211 -13.70 -6.26 -13.68
CA GLU A 211 -14.75 -7.25 -13.43
C GLU A 211 -14.20 -8.64 -13.01
N PRO A 212 -13.17 -9.21 -13.65
CA PRO A 212 -12.59 -10.48 -13.20
C PRO A 212 -12.03 -10.43 -11.77
N ILE A 213 -11.35 -9.34 -11.40
CA ILE A 213 -10.78 -9.16 -10.05
C ILE A 213 -11.92 -8.98 -9.04
N GLN A 214 -12.94 -8.21 -9.38
CA GLN A 214 -14.10 -8.00 -8.54
C GLN A 214 -14.83 -9.31 -8.25
N VAL A 215 -15.03 -10.17 -9.26
CA VAL A 215 -15.64 -11.49 -9.08
C VAL A 215 -14.78 -12.38 -8.17
N GLU A 216 -13.46 -12.37 -8.34
CA GLU A 216 -12.55 -13.14 -7.47
C GLU A 216 -12.61 -12.68 -6.02
N LEU A 217 -12.63 -11.36 -5.77
CA LEU A 217 -12.78 -10.81 -4.43
C LEU A 217 -14.16 -11.11 -3.84
N GLN A 218 -15.24 -11.06 -4.63
CA GLN A 218 -16.58 -11.44 -4.17
C GLN A 218 -16.66 -12.93 -3.82
N LEU A 219 -15.99 -13.81 -4.58
CA LEU A 219 -15.89 -15.22 -4.25
C LEU A 219 -15.20 -15.41 -2.89
N LEU A 220 -14.04 -14.79 -2.68
CA LEU A 220 -13.33 -14.85 -1.40
C LEU A 220 -14.20 -14.35 -0.23
N LEU A 221 -14.87 -13.20 -0.38
CA LEU A 221 -15.76 -12.64 0.64
C LEU A 221 -16.96 -13.54 0.93
N THR A 222 -17.52 -14.19 -0.09
CA THR A 222 -18.64 -15.13 0.11
C THR A 222 -18.18 -16.43 0.76
N GLU A 223 -16.99 -16.95 0.44
CA GLU A 223 -16.38 -18.11 1.11
C GLU A 223 -16.17 -17.84 2.61
N GLU A 224 -15.65 -16.66 2.98
CA GLU A 224 -15.48 -16.24 4.37
C GLU A 224 -16.83 -16.09 5.09
N GLY A 225 -17.82 -15.47 4.44
CA GLY A 225 -19.18 -15.34 4.97
C GLY A 225 -19.85 -16.69 5.22
N GLN A 226 -19.70 -17.65 4.30
CA GLN A 226 -20.21 -19.01 4.49
C GLN A 226 -19.58 -19.70 5.69
N ARG A 227 -18.26 -19.61 5.85
CA ARG A 227 -17.56 -20.21 7.01
C ARG A 227 -18.09 -19.64 8.32
N LYS A 228 -18.28 -18.32 8.39
CA LYS A 228 -18.81 -17.66 9.58
C LYS A 228 -20.24 -18.10 9.91
N ILE A 229 -21.13 -18.13 8.91
CA ILE A 229 -22.53 -18.54 9.12
C ILE A 229 -22.62 -20.03 9.48
N LYS A 230 -21.79 -20.89 8.88
CA LYS A 230 -21.71 -22.33 9.24
C LYS A 230 -21.27 -22.53 10.68
N GLU A 231 -20.32 -21.72 11.16
CA GLU A 231 -19.88 -21.76 12.55
C GLU A 231 -20.97 -21.25 13.50
N GLU A 232 -21.67 -20.16 13.16
CA GLU A 232 -22.81 -19.66 13.93
C GLU A 232 -23.94 -20.72 14.02
N PHE A 233 -24.21 -21.42 12.91
CA PHE A 233 -25.17 -22.52 12.90
C PHE A 233 -24.73 -23.67 13.80
N ARG A 234 -23.46 -24.09 13.72
CA ARG A 234 -22.88 -25.16 14.55
C ARG A 234 -23.00 -24.84 16.04
N VAL A 235 -22.67 -23.61 16.45
CA VAL A 235 -22.81 -23.17 17.85
C VAL A 235 -24.27 -23.17 18.31
N ALA A 236 -25.20 -22.74 17.44
CA ALA A 236 -26.63 -22.75 17.75
C ALA A 236 -27.18 -24.19 17.87
N GLU A 237 -26.73 -25.09 17.00
CA GLU A 237 -27.07 -26.51 17.03
C GLU A 237 -26.55 -27.20 18.29
N GLU A 238 -25.28 -26.99 18.66
CA GLU A 238 -24.68 -27.51 19.89
C GLU A 238 -25.42 -27.00 21.15
N ALA A 239 -25.84 -25.74 21.17
CA ALA A 239 -26.63 -25.18 22.26
C ALA A 239 -28.03 -25.82 22.35
N TYR A 240 -28.70 -25.98 21.21
CA TYR A 240 -30.00 -26.64 21.14
C TYR A 240 -29.91 -28.10 21.60
N GLU A 241 -28.91 -28.85 21.13
CA GLU A 241 -28.71 -30.24 21.55
C GLU A 241 -28.45 -30.33 23.06
N ARG A 242 -27.63 -29.43 23.63
CA ARG A 242 -27.33 -29.44 25.06
C ARG A 242 -28.58 -29.23 25.92
N GLU A 243 -29.49 -28.35 25.50
CA GLU A 243 -30.63 -27.94 26.33
C GLU A 243 -31.91 -28.75 26.06
N PHE A 244 -32.08 -29.23 24.82
CA PHE A 244 -33.35 -29.78 24.32
C PHE A 244 -33.25 -31.14 23.64
N LYS A 245 -32.07 -31.78 23.54
CA LYS A 245 -31.96 -33.13 22.92
C LYS A 245 -32.90 -34.16 23.55
N ASP A 246 -33.03 -34.13 24.87
CA ASP A 246 -33.90 -35.05 25.62
C ASP A 246 -35.29 -34.47 25.91
N PHE A 247 -35.59 -33.25 25.42
CA PHE A 247 -36.88 -32.60 25.65
C PHE A 247 -37.97 -33.22 24.77
N LYS A 248 -38.90 -33.93 25.40
CA LYS A 248 -40.08 -34.50 24.72
C LYS A 248 -41.28 -33.57 24.89
N PHE A 249 -41.79 -33.08 23.76
CA PHE A 249 -43.00 -32.26 23.71
C PHE A 249 -44.26 -33.12 23.98
N ASP A 250 -45.13 -32.64 24.87
CA ASP A 250 -46.41 -33.22 25.25
C ASP A 250 -47.47 -32.10 25.27
N GLU A 251 -48.39 -32.18 24.33
CA GLU A 251 -49.44 -31.18 24.08
C GLU A 251 -50.47 -31.11 25.21
N LYS A 252 -50.62 -32.18 26.00
CA LYS A 252 -51.61 -32.25 27.09
C LYS A 252 -51.13 -31.56 28.37
N ARG A 253 -49.86 -31.17 28.42
CA ARG A 253 -49.21 -30.63 29.61
C ARG A 253 -49.36 -29.11 29.67
N THR A 254 -50.12 -28.62 30.65
CA THR A 254 -50.50 -27.19 30.77
C THR A 254 -49.67 -26.42 31.80
N ASP A 255 -48.62 -27.02 32.38
CA ASP A 255 -47.84 -26.35 33.40
C ASP A 255 -47.00 -25.19 32.82
N LYS A 256 -47.02 -24.05 33.52
CA LYS A 256 -46.43 -22.80 33.03
C LYS A 256 -44.93 -22.92 32.75
N ALA A 257 -44.19 -23.64 33.59
CA ALA A 257 -42.75 -23.83 33.44
C ALA A 257 -42.42 -24.64 32.18
N TYR A 258 -43.19 -25.70 31.91
CA TYR A 258 -43.06 -26.52 30.71
C TYR A 258 -43.43 -25.74 29.44
N GLN A 259 -44.50 -24.94 29.48
CA GLN A 259 -44.88 -24.08 28.36
C GLN A 259 -43.82 -23.03 28.06
N GLU A 260 -43.22 -22.39 29.06
CA GLU A 260 -42.10 -21.45 28.86
C GLU A 260 -40.87 -22.15 28.28
N ARG A 261 -40.52 -23.34 28.79
CA ARG A 261 -39.41 -24.14 28.24
C ARG A 261 -39.66 -24.57 26.78
N ASN A 262 -40.90 -24.89 26.42
CA ASN A 262 -41.26 -25.17 25.02
C ASN A 262 -41.20 -23.90 24.14
N LYS A 263 -41.57 -22.73 24.67
CA LYS A 263 -41.39 -21.45 23.95
C LYS A 263 -39.92 -21.15 23.70
N GLU A 264 -39.04 -21.41 24.67
CA GLU A 264 -37.59 -21.26 24.51
C GLU A 264 -37.03 -22.21 23.44
N ARG A 265 -37.47 -23.48 23.45
CA ARG A 265 -37.15 -24.45 22.40
C ARG A 265 -37.52 -23.94 21.01
N LEU A 266 -38.77 -23.47 20.84
CA LEU A 266 -39.25 -22.93 19.56
C LEU A 266 -38.48 -21.68 19.12
N LYS A 267 -38.09 -20.81 20.07
CA LYS A 267 -37.24 -19.64 19.78
C LYS A 267 -35.87 -20.07 19.24
N GLN A 268 -35.23 -21.09 19.82
CA GLN A 268 -33.95 -21.60 19.34
C GLN A 268 -34.07 -22.25 17.96
N ILE A 269 -35.11 -23.04 17.72
CA ILE A 269 -35.39 -23.61 16.39
C ILE A 269 -35.57 -22.49 15.36
N ALA A 270 -36.39 -21.48 15.66
CA ALA A 270 -36.60 -20.34 14.78
C ALA A 270 -35.31 -19.54 14.53
N ALA A 271 -34.40 -19.47 15.51
CA ALA A 271 -33.08 -18.85 15.32
C ALA A 271 -32.20 -19.67 14.37
N MET A 272 -32.14 -21.00 14.54
CA MET A 272 -31.41 -21.89 13.63
C MET A 272 -31.98 -21.84 12.21
N GLU A 273 -33.30 -21.82 12.03
CA GLU A 273 -33.94 -21.67 10.72
C GLU A 273 -33.56 -20.36 10.03
N ARG A 274 -33.46 -19.25 10.77
CA ARG A 274 -33.00 -17.95 10.23
C ARG A 274 -31.55 -18.02 9.77
N ILE A 275 -30.66 -18.62 10.57
CA ILE A 275 -29.24 -18.79 10.21
C ILE A 275 -29.13 -19.68 8.95
N ASN A 276 -29.90 -20.77 8.89
CA ASN A 276 -29.92 -21.67 7.73
C ASN A 276 -30.44 -20.96 6.45
N ALA A 277 -31.49 -20.15 6.57
CA ALA A 277 -32.00 -19.35 5.44
C ALA A 277 -30.95 -18.35 4.93
N GLU A 278 -30.17 -17.75 5.83
CA GLU A 278 -29.04 -16.89 5.46
C GLU A 278 -27.94 -17.67 4.75
N LEU A 279 -27.58 -18.85 5.27
CA LEU A 279 -26.59 -19.74 4.65
C LEU A 279 -26.97 -20.10 3.22
N MET A 280 -28.23 -20.53 3.00
CA MET A 280 -28.74 -20.87 1.67
C MET A 280 -28.66 -19.69 0.70
N ARG A 281 -28.96 -18.46 1.17
CA ARG A 281 -28.85 -17.25 0.35
C ARG A 281 -27.40 -16.96 -0.06
N VAL A 282 -26.45 -17.13 0.86
CA VAL A 282 -25.02 -16.93 0.57
C VAL A 282 -24.50 -18.02 -0.36
N GLU A 283 -24.92 -19.28 -0.20
CA GLU A 283 -24.56 -20.37 -1.13
C GLU A 283 -25.11 -20.14 -2.54
N GLN A 284 -26.35 -19.68 -2.69
CA GLN A 284 -26.89 -19.30 -4.01
C GLN A 284 -26.10 -18.17 -4.67
N ASN A 285 -25.70 -17.15 -3.90
CA ASN A 285 -24.86 -16.07 -4.41
C ASN A 285 -23.48 -16.56 -4.84
N HIS A 286 -22.86 -17.44 -4.04
CA HIS A 286 -21.57 -18.05 -4.38
C HIS A 286 -21.64 -18.86 -5.67
N GLN A 287 -22.68 -19.70 -5.84
CA GLN A 287 -22.91 -20.45 -7.08
C GLN A 287 -23.10 -19.54 -8.30
N ARG A 288 -23.78 -18.39 -8.13
CA ARG A 288 -23.92 -17.38 -9.19
C ARG A 288 -22.58 -16.77 -9.57
N LEU A 289 -21.70 -16.51 -8.60
CA LEU A 289 -20.36 -15.96 -8.83
C LEU A 289 -19.45 -16.97 -9.53
N LEU A 290 -19.50 -18.25 -9.17
CA LEU A 290 -18.76 -19.31 -9.85
C LEU A 290 -19.15 -19.39 -11.34
N ARG A 291 -20.45 -19.40 -11.64
CA ARG A 291 -20.93 -19.34 -13.04
C ARG A 291 -20.44 -18.09 -13.77
N ARG A 292 -20.38 -16.94 -13.08
CA ARG A 292 -19.86 -15.70 -13.67
C ARG A 292 -18.35 -15.79 -13.95
N GLN A 293 -17.59 -16.40 -13.04
CA GLN A 293 -16.15 -16.65 -13.21
C GLN A 293 -15.90 -17.57 -14.42
N GLU A 294 -16.69 -18.63 -14.58
CA GLU A 294 -16.63 -19.54 -15.74
C GLU A 294 -16.94 -18.80 -17.05
N GLN A 295 -17.96 -17.94 -17.06
CA GLN A 295 -18.30 -17.10 -18.23
C GLN A 295 -17.17 -16.12 -18.59
N LEU A 296 -16.47 -15.56 -17.61
CA LEU A 296 -15.34 -14.66 -17.83
C LEU A 296 -14.09 -15.41 -18.29
N ALA A 297 -13.98 -16.71 -17.99
CA ALA A 297 -12.91 -17.57 -18.47
C ALA A 297 -13.12 -18.06 -19.91
N ASN A 298 -14.36 -18.07 -20.43
CA ASN A 298 -14.68 -18.59 -21.75
C ASN A 298 -14.61 -17.48 -22.83
N PRO A 299 -13.70 -17.58 -23.83
CA PRO A 299 -13.57 -16.60 -24.91
C PRO A 299 -14.84 -16.40 -25.74
N ALA A 300 -15.64 -17.46 -25.91
CA ALA A 300 -16.83 -17.46 -26.77
C ALA A 300 -18.02 -16.69 -26.16
N SER A 301 -18.04 -16.49 -24.85
CA SER A 301 -19.09 -15.73 -24.14
C SER A 301 -18.80 -14.24 -24.00
N ILE A 302 -17.63 -13.78 -24.47
CA ILE A 302 -17.19 -12.39 -24.30
C ILE A 302 -17.42 -11.61 -25.59
N SER A 303 -18.48 -10.79 -25.62
CA SER A 303 -18.67 -9.80 -26.68
C SER A 303 -17.69 -8.63 -26.51
N GLY A 304 -16.51 -8.75 -27.12
CA GLY A 304 -15.67 -7.64 -27.58
C GLY A 304 -15.09 -6.66 -26.54
N ARG A 305 -15.26 -6.86 -25.23
CA ARG A 305 -14.69 -5.95 -24.21
C ARG A 305 -13.90 -6.62 -23.08
N ASN A 306 -14.28 -7.80 -22.58
CA ASN A 306 -13.58 -8.47 -21.47
C ASN A 306 -12.47 -9.42 -21.98
N SER A 307 -11.48 -8.92 -22.73
CA SER A 307 -10.43 -9.78 -23.31
C SER A 307 -9.42 -10.34 -22.29
N ARG A 308 -9.42 -9.88 -21.04
CA ARG A 308 -8.43 -10.32 -20.03
C ARG A 308 -8.98 -11.44 -19.15
N GLN A 309 -8.42 -12.63 -19.36
CA GLN A 309 -8.69 -13.81 -18.54
C GLN A 309 -7.76 -13.83 -17.33
N LEU A 310 -8.30 -14.04 -16.13
CA LEU A 310 -7.47 -14.35 -14.96
C LEU A 310 -6.95 -15.78 -15.06
N THR A 311 -5.64 -15.92 -15.12
CA THR A 311 -4.97 -17.21 -14.92
C THR A 311 -5.16 -17.70 -13.48
N GLU A 312 -4.99 -19.00 -13.23
CA GLU A 312 -4.99 -19.51 -11.85
C GLU A 312 -3.93 -18.84 -10.98
N GLN A 313 -2.77 -18.52 -11.56
CA GLN A 313 -1.71 -17.81 -10.86
C GLN A 313 -2.16 -16.40 -10.46
N SER A 314 -2.83 -15.67 -11.36
CA SER A 314 -3.44 -14.37 -11.06
C SER A 314 -4.46 -14.45 -9.94
N ARG A 315 -5.35 -15.46 -9.96
CA ARG A 315 -6.35 -15.67 -8.90
C ARG A 315 -5.71 -15.90 -7.54
N LYS A 316 -4.73 -16.82 -7.47
CA LYS A 316 -3.97 -17.09 -6.24
C LYS A 316 -3.28 -15.83 -5.73
N ALA A 317 -2.69 -15.04 -6.62
CA ALA A 317 -2.03 -13.78 -6.27
C ALA A 317 -3.01 -12.73 -5.72
N ILE A 318 -4.17 -12.55 -6.37
CA ILE A 318 -5.23 -11.64 -5.91
C ILE A 318 -5.67 -12.00 -4.50
N ARG A 319 -5.95 -13.29 -4.25
CA ARG A 319 -6.33 -13.78 -2.91
C ARG A 319 -5.22 -13.50 -1.90
N ALA A 320 -3.97 -13.85 -2.21
CA ALA A 320 -2.83 -13.62 -1.34
C ALA A 320 -2.64 -12.13 -1.02
N LEU A 321 -2.73 -11.26 -2.02
CA LEU A 321 -2.64 -9.81 -1.87
C LEU A 321 -3.73 -9.30 -0.92
N TYR A 322 -4.99 -9.71 -1.12
CA TYR A 322 -6.10 -9.32 -0.25
C TYR A 322 -5.91 -9.80 1.19
N THR A 323 -5.51 -11.06 1.38
CA THR A 323 -5.27 -11.61 2.73
C THR A 323 -4.09 -10.96 3.46
N GLY A 324 -3.15 -10.37 2.72
CA GLY A 324 -2.01 -9.65 3.29
C GLY A 324 -2.30 -8.20 3.68
N LEU A 325 -3.49 -7.68 3.37
CA LEU A 325 -3.92 -6.33 3.77
C LEU A 325 -4.28 -6.27 5.27
N THR A 326 -4.19 -5.08 5.87
CA THR A 326 -4.71 -4.88 7.23
C THR A 326 -6.24 -4.98 7.27
N PRO A 327 -6.85 -5.27 8.43
CA PRO A 327 -8.31 -5.32 8.55
C PRO A 327 -9.01 -4.04 8.06
N GLU A 328 -8.43 -2.87 8.30
CA GLU A 328 -8.95 -1.58 7.84
C GLU A 328 -8.90 -1.47 6.30
N GLN A 329 -7.80 -1.90 5.69
CA GLN A 329 -7.64 -1.92 4.23
C GLN A 329 -8.59 -2.94 3.58
N GLN A 330 -8.74 -4.13 4.17
CA GLN A 330 -9.68 -5.16 3.72
C GLN A 330 -11.12 -4.65 3.70
N GLU A 331 -11.52 -3.89 4.73
CA GLU A 331 -12.87 -3.30 4.81
C GLU A 331 -13.09 -2.24 3.72
N ILE A 332 -12.08 -1.44 3.40
CA ILE A 332 -12.18 -0.44 2.32
C ILE A 332 -12.32 -1.11 0.96
N VAL A 333 -11.50 -2.14 0.69
CA VAL A 333 -11.60 -2.95 -0.54
C VAL A 333 -12.95 -3.68 -0.60
N ARG A 334 -13.43 -4.21 0.52
CA ARG A 334 -14.76 -4.85 0.60
C ARG A 334 -15.86 -3.86 0.22
N LYS A 335 -15.83 -2.63 0.76
CA LYS A 335 -16.81 -1.60 0.41
C LYS A 335 -16.75 -1.24 -1.07
N SER A 336 -15.56 -1.12 -1.67
CA SER A 336 -15.44 -0.83 -3.11
C SER A 336 -15.96 -1.97 -3.98
N VAL A 337 -15.82 -3.23 -3.54
CA VAL A 337 -16.26 -4.42 -4.27
C VAL A 337 -17.78 -4.66 -4.17
N VAL A 338 -18.35 -4.42 -2.99
CA VAL A 338 -19.78 -4.70 -2.67
C VAL A 338 -20.67 -3.54 -3.08
N SER A 339 -20.22 -2.30 -2.90
CA SER A 339 -20.99 -1.16 -3.36
C SER A 339 -20.83 -1.08 -4.88
N HIS A 340 -21.86 -1.42 -5.65
CA HIS A 340 -21.91 -1.18 -7.10
C HIS A 340 -21.87 0.31 -7.49
N ARG A 341 -21.52 1.18 -6.54
CA ARG A 341 -21.36 2.62 -6.70
C ARG A 341 -19.86 2.87 -6.84
N THR A 342 -19.50 3.72 -7.80
CA THR A 342 -18.19 4.34 -7.91
C THR A 342 -17.69 4.78 -6.52
N PRO A 343 -16.37 4.91 -6.28
CA PRO A 343 -15.79 5.32 -4.98
C PRO A 343 -16.13 6.77 -4.58
N ALA A 344 -17.21 7.33 -5.11
CA ALA A 344 -17.87 8.54 -4.66
C ALA A 344 -18.20 8.52 -3.15
N PHE A 345 -18.30 7.35 -2.52
CA PHE A 345 -18.50 7.23 -1.07
C PHE A 345 -17.22 7.41 -0.24
N LEU A 346 -16.03 7.31 -0.85
CA LEU A 346 -14.76 7.49 -0.13
C LEU A 346 -14.43 8.99 -0.04
N ASN A 347 -14.09 9.42 1.18
CA ASN A 347 -13.39 10.68 1.41
C ASN A 347 -11.92 10.56 0.96
N GLU A 348 -11.18 11.67 0.97
CA GLU A 348 -9.79 11.70 0.49
C GLU A 348 -8.89 10.69 1.24
N ALA A 349 -9.06 10.56 2.56
CA ALA A 349 -8.30 9.61 3.37
C ALA A 349 -8.59 8.14 2.97
N GLY A 350 -9.86 7.79 2.77
CA GLY A 350 -10.25 6.45 2.33
C GLY A 350 -9.81 6.16 0.89
N LEU A 351 -9.76 7.18 0.02
CA LEU A 351 -9.25 7.04 -1.35
C LEU A 351 -7.74 6.79 -1.36
N LEU A 352 -6.97 7.51 -0.54
CA LEU A 352 -5.52 7.27 -0.37
C LEU A 352 -5.25 5.86 0.17
N GLN A 353 -6.02 5.40 1.16
CA GLN A 353 -5.88 4.04 1.68
C GLN A 353 -6.21 2.98 0.61
N LEU A 354 -7.25 3.20 -0.21
CA LEU A 354 -7.58 2.29 -1.31
C LEU A 354 -6.47 2.24 -2.36
N GLU A 355 -5.83 3.38 -2.68
CA GLU A 355 -4.69 3.47 -3.60
C GLU A 355 -3.49 2.62 -3.15
N GLU A 356 -3.24 2.56 -1.84
CA GLU A 356 -2.16 1.76 -1.27
C GLU A 356 -2.41 0.24 -1.37
N THR A 357 -3.67 -0.18 -1.49
CA THR A 357 -4.02 -1.61 -1.56
C THR A 357 -3.73 -2.25 -2.93
N GLY A 358 -3.58 -1.44 -3.98
CA GLY A 358 -3.43 -1.93 -5.36
C GLY A 358 -4.73 -2.50 -5.97
N PHE A 359 -5.88 -2.38 -5.29
CA PHE A 359 -7.19 -2.76 -5.81
C PHE A 359 -7.99 -1.55 -6.30
N ALA A 360 -9.02 -1.81 -7.11
CA ALA A 360 -9.98 -0.81 -7.61
C ALA A 360 -9.31 0.35 -8.37
N GLU A 361 -8.25 0.05 -9.12
CA GLU A 361 -7.45 1.04 -9.85
C GLU A 361 -8.31 1.89 -10.81
N TRP A 362 -9.28 1.25 -11.46
CA TRP A 362 -10.19 1.93 -12.39
C TRP A 362 -11.08 2.95 -11.67
N GLU A 363 -11.69 2.54 -10.57
CA GLU A 363 -12.51 3.36 -9.68
C GLU A 363 -11.72 4.56 -9.16
N ILE A 364 -10.50 4.33 -8.67
CA ILE A 364 -9.56 5.36 -8.22
C ILE A 364 -9.30 6.34 -9.36
N LYS A 365 -8.87 5.85 -10.53
CA LYS A 365 -8.55 6.69 -11.70
C LYS A 365 -9.74 7.55 -12.13
N LEU A 366 -10.96 7.00 -12.12
CA LEU A 366 -12.18 7.77 -12.39
C LEU A 366 -12.40 8.90 -11.38
N LYS A 367 -12.27 8.61 -10.08
CA LYS A 367 -12.42 9.62 -9.03
C LYS A 367 -11.35 10.69 -9.12
N ARG A 368 -10.09 10.30 -9.33
CA ARG A 368 -8.94 11.19 -9.47
C ARG A 368 -9.06 12.08 -10.71
N ALA A 369 -9.49 11.52 -11.83
CA ALA A 369 -9.80 12.29 -13.03
C ALA A 369 -10.90 13.35 -12.76
N SER A 370 -11.94 13.01 -11.98
CA SER A 370 -12.98 13.97 -11.60
C SER A 370 -12.49 15.09 -10.68
N GLN A 371 -11.42 14.86 -9.92
CA GLN A 371 -10.75 15.87 -9.09
C GLN A 371 -9.78 16.76 -9.90
N GLY A 372 -9.52 16.44 -11.18
CA GLY A 372 -8.60 17.19 -12.03
C GLY A 372 -7.18 16.61 -12.13
N TRP A 373 -6.95 15.40 -11.61
CA TRP A 373 -5.65 14.74 -11.75
C TRP A 373 -5.38 14.34 -13.20
N LYS A 374 -4.14 14.59 -13.62
CA LYS A 374 -3.52 14.08 -14.84
C LYS A 374 -2.34 13.22 -14.47
N TRP A 375 -2.14 12.15 -15.21
CA TRP A 375 -1.06 11.21 -14.93
C TRP A 375 -0.54 10.55 -16.20
N TYR A 376 0.69 10.06 -16.10
CA TYR A 376 1.38 9.21 -17.06
C TYR A 376 1.97 8.05 -16.26
N ASP A 377 1.74 6.81 -16.70
CA ASP A 377 2.34 5.61 -16.11
C ASP A 377 2.50 4.57 -17.21
N ALA A 378 3.73 4.42 -17.71
CA ALA A 378 4.02 3.53 -18.82
C ALA A 378 5.46 2.99 -18.76
N PRO A 379 5.72 1.83 -19.39
CA PRO A 379 7.07 1.34 -19.57
C PRO A 379 7.95 2.36 -20.29
N VAL A 380 9.21 2.45 -19.86
CA VAL A 380 10.23 3.25 -20.52
C VAL A 380 10.69 2.51 -21.77
N ASN A 381 10.79 3.22 -22.90
CA ASN A 381 11.40 2.73 -24.13
C ASN A 381 12.87 3.23 -24.27
N PRO A 382 13.67 2.71 -25.21
CA PRO A 382 15.09 3.07 -25.32
C PRO A 382 15.36 4.56 -25.60
N GLN A 383 14.46 5.24 -26.31
CA GLN A 383 14.57 6.68 -26.58
C GLN A 383 14.32 7.50 -25.32
N GLN A 384 13.29 7.13 -24.55
CA GLN A 384 12.97 7.72 -23.27
C GLN A 384 14.08 7.47 -22.23
N LEU A 385 14.72 6.30 -22.25
CA LEU A 385 15.85 6.00 -21.36
C LEU A 385 16.99 7.01 -21.53
N LYS A 386 17.34 7.36 -22.77
CA LYS A 386 18.38 8.35 -23.04
C LYS A 386 18.00 9.70 -22.44
N LEU A 387 16.77 10.16 -22.71
CA LEU A 387 16.24 11.40 -22.17
C LEU A 387 16.19 11.40 -20.63
N LEU A 388 15.87 10.27 -20.00
CA LEU A 388 15.85 10.15 -18.53
C LEU A 388 17.25 10.31 -17.94
N ARG A 389 18.29 9.78 -18.59
CA ARG A 389 19.68 10.02 -18.19
C ARG A 389 20.05 11.49 -18.31
N ASP A 390 19.64 12.14 -19.39
CA ASP A 390 19.86 13.57 -19.59
C ASP A 390 19.16 14.39 -18.49
N ILE A 391 17.89 14.07 -18.18
CA ILE A 391 17.11 14.68 -17.08
C ILE A 391 17.79 14.51 -15.73
N ILE A 392 18.28 13.31 -15.41
CA ILE A 392 18.97 13.03 -14.14
C ILE A 392 20.23 13.89 -14.00
N SER A 393 20.95 14.12 -15.11
CA SER A 393 22.18 14.91 -15.13
C SER A 393 21.96 16.43 -15.22
N SER A 394 20.75 16.89 -15.52
CA SER A 394 20.46 18.30 -15.78
C SER A 394 20.02 19.04 -14.53
N ASP A 395 20.46 20.30 -14.39
CA ASP A 395 20.19 21.11 -13.20
C ASP A 395 18.78 21.70 -13.20
N ASN A 396 18.24 21.99 -14.38
CA ASN A 396 16.93 22.63 -14.57
C ASN A 396 16.04 21.81 -15.51
N VAL A 397 15.12 21.05 -14.91
CA VAL A 397 14.13 20.27 -15.64
C VAL A 397 12.75 20.70 -15.18
N THR A 398 11.90 21.03 -16.14
CA THR A 398 10.50 21.39 -15.84
C THR A 398 9.54 20.45 -16.54
N VAL A 399 8.47 20.11 -15.84
CA VAL A 399 7.41 19.25 -16.34
C VAL A 399 6.11 20.03 -16.30
N HIS A 400 5.35 19.96 -17.37
CA HIS A 400 4.00 20.52 -17.42
C HIS A 400 3.09 19.71 -18.30
N HIS A 401 1.80 19.83 -18.05
CA HIS A 401 0.80 19.30 -18.95
C HIS A 401 0.61 20.21 -20.17
N ALA A 402 0.60 19.64 -21.39
CA ALA A 402 0.62 20.40 -22.66
C ALA A 402 -0.48 21.47 -22.79
N ARG A 403 -1.66 21.24 -22.19
CA ARG A 403 -2.78 22.19 -22.24
C ARG A 403 -2.69 23.35 -21.24
N VAL A 404 -1.82 23.23 -20.23
CA VAL A 404 -1.65 24.26 -19.19
C VAL A 404 -0.15 24.55 -19.02
N PRO A 405 0.51 25.10 -20.06
CA PRO A 405 1.96 25.32 -20.03
C PRO A 405 2.42 26.30 -18.95
N GLY A 406 1.52 27.16 -18.46
CA GLY A 406 1.81 28.06 -17.33
C GLY A 406 1.90 27.35 -15.98
N GLN A 407 1.36 26.14 -15.84
CA GLN A 407 1.45 25.34 -14.61
C GLN A 407 2.51 24.27 -14.78
N LYS A 408 3.76 24.69 -14.60
CA LYS A 408 4.93 23.81 -14.61
C LYS A 408 5.47 23.63 -13.20
N PHE A 409 5.98 22.45 -12.90
CA PHE A 409 6.78 22.21 -11.71
C PHE A 409 8.22 21.91 -12.12
N THR A 410 9.16 22.22 -11.23
CA THR A 410 10.57 21.93 -11.42
C THR A 410 10.88 20.60 -10.76
N VAL A 411 11.53 19.69 -11.48
CA VAL A 411 11.99 18.42 -10.91
C VAL A 411 13.09 18.74 -9.91
N SER A 412 12.87 18.41 -8.63
CA SER A 412 13.84 18.70 -7.57
C SER A 412 15.11 17.84 -7.70
N ALA A 413 16.21 18.33 -7.12
CA ALA A 413 17.45 17.54 -7.03
C ALA A 413 17.24 16.20 -6.30
N ALA A 414 16.36 16.20 -5.28
CA ALA A 414 15.98 14.97 -4.57
C ALA A 414 15.29 13.98 -5.52
N GLN A 415 14.30 14.40 -6.31
CA GLN A 415 13.64 13.52 -7.28
C GLN A 415 14.62 12.95 -8.32
N ARG A 416 15.55 13.75 -8.82
CA ARG A 416 16.59 13.28 -9.77
C ARG A 416 17.49 12.21 -9.15
N GLU A 417 17.95 12.43 -7.92
CA GLU A 417 18.77 11.45 -7.19
C GLU A 417 17.99 10.15 -6.91
N GLN A 418 16.72 10.26 -6.53
CA GLN A 418 15.84 9.10 -6.34
C GLN A 418 15.69 8.29 -7.63
N MET A 419 15.47 8.95 -8.77
CA MET A 419 15.39 8.31 -10.08
C MET A 419 16.70 7.63 -10.47
N LYS A 420 17.84 8.28 -10.20
CA LYS A 420 19.17 7.72 -10.45
C LYS A 420 19.37 6.41 -9.68
N ILE A 421 19.06 6.39 -8.39
CA ILE A 421 19.16 5.19 -7.55
C ILE A 421 18.29 4.05 -8.10
N VAL A 422 17.05 4.34 -8.49
CA VAL A 422 16.15 3.32 -9.07
C VAL A 422 16.72 2.78 -10.38
N LEU A 423 17.27 3.65 -11.24
CA LEU A 423 17.85 3.29 -12.52
C LEU A 423 19.12 2.44 -12.36
N ASP A 424 20.02 2.82 -11.45
CA ASP A 424 21.26 2.11 -11.16
C ASP A 424 20.96 0.68 -10.68
N VAL A 425 20.05 0.53 -9.71
CA VAL A 425 19.65 -0.78 -9.20
C VAL A 425 18.95 -1.63 -10.27
N PHE A 426 18.12 -1.03 -11.12
CA PHE A 426 17.46 -1.74 -12.23
C PHE A 426 18.49 -2.38 -13.18
N PHE A 427 19.51 -1.64 -13.59
CA PHE A 427 20.56 -2.18 -14.48
C PHE A 427 21.49 -3.16 -13.78
N GLU A 428 21.83 -2.92 -12.51
CA GLU A 428 22.64 -3.85 -11.70
C GLU A 428 21.98 -5.23 -11.59
N GLN A 429 20.65 -5.28 -11.50
CA GLN A 429 19.87 -6.52 -11.49
C GLN A 429 19.72 -7.18 -12.87
N GLY A 430 20.39 -6.66 -13.91
CA GLY A 430 20.29 -7.18 -15.28
C GLY A 430 19.03 -6.76 -16.02
N GLY A 431 18.31 -5.75 -15.53
CA GLY A 431 17.16 -5.16 -16.21
C GLY A 431 17.53 -4.62 -17.59
N LYS A 432 16.63 -4.79 -18.56
CA LYS A 432 16.79 -4.28 -19.92
C LYS A 432 15.56 -3.49 -20.31
N VAL A 433 15.79 -2.30 -20.85
CA VAL A 433 14.74 -1.49 -21.48
C VAL A 433 14.44 -2.11 -22.84
N GLN A 434 13.19 -2.53 -23.05
CA GLN A 434 12.73 -3.21 -24.26
C GLN A 434 12.28 -2.22 -25.32
#